data_AF-A0A9X3EKL5-F1
#
_entry.id   AF-A0A9X3EKL5-F1
#
_cell.length_a   1.000
_cell.length_b   1.000
_cell.length_c   1.000
_cell.angle_alpha   90.00
_cell.angle_beta   90.00
_cell.angle_gamma   90.00
#
_symmetry.space_group_name_H-M   'P 1'
#
loop_
_entity.id
_entity.type
_entity.pdbx_description
1 polymer ?
#
loop_
_entity_poly.entity_id
_entity_poly.type
_entity_poly.pdbx_seq_one_letter_code
_entity_poly.pdbx_strand_id
1 'polypeptide(L)'
;MTKSIRVFYGKEHGLIGRKRLDFKWGIHPPITPLSIVHVSAAEATEHGAGYVIGPNGDALQEFIFSLGDADVWVSNVSPHSGGVAFILHVAAAGPVDVVVTITVEDGMPQQFRAT
;
A
#
# COMPACT_ATOMS: atom_id res chain seq x y z
N MET A 1 3.79 -0.46 -17.28
CA MET A 1 2.41 0.01 -16.99
C MET A 1 2.24 -0.02 -15.48
N THR A 2 1.73 1.07 -14.91
CA THR A 2 1.51 1.18 -13.46
C THR A 2 0.37 0.27 -13.02
N LYS A 3 0.56 -0.44 -11.90
CA LYS A 3 -0.49 -1.22 -11.23
C LYS A 3 -0.63 -0.76 -9.80
N SER A 4 -1.86 -0.65 -9.30
CA SER A 4 -2.14 -0.27 -7.91
C SER A 4 -3.15 -1.20 -7.23
N ILE A 5 -2.93 -1.51 -5.95
CA ILE A 5 -3.89 -2.20 -5.08
C ILE A 5 -4.02 -1.44 -3.76
N ARG A 6 -5.20 -1.53 -3.15
CA ARG A 6 -5.46 -1.06 -1.79
C ARG A 6 -5.77 -2.28 -0.92
N VAL A 7 -5.06 -2.41 0.18
CA VAL A 7 -5.20 -3.49 1.15
C VAL A 7 -5.77 -2.89 2.41
N PHE A 8 -6.99 -3.28 2.75
CA PHE A 8 -7.65 -2.88 3.99
C PHE A 8 -7.24 -3.83 5.11
N TYR A 9 -6.85 -3.26 6.24
CA TYR A 9 -6.62 -3.94 7.50
C TYR A 9 -7.60 -3.37 8.52
N GLY A 10 -8.65 -4.14 8.83
CA GLY A 10 -9.60 -3.74 9.86
C GLY A 10 -8.95 -3.71 11.25
N LYS A 11 -9.49 -2.87 12.13
CA LYS A 11 -9.03 -2.65 13.50
C LYS A 11 -8.97 -3.93 14.34
N GLU A 12 -9.75 -4.95 13.98
CA GLU A 12 -9.70 -6.29 14.59
C GLU A 12 -8.33 -6.98 14.43
N HIS A 13 -7.52 -6.58 13.45
CA HIS A 13 -6.15 -7.05 13.29
C HIS A 13 -5.16 -6.40 14.27
N GLY A 14 -5.58 -5.38 15.03
CA GLY A 14 -4.78 -4.79 16.12
C GLY A 14 -3.45 -4.19 15.65
N LEU A 15 -3.42 -3.60 14.45
CA LEU A 15 -2.22 -2.96 13.90
C LEU A 15 -1.92 -1.65 14.63
N ILE A 16 -1.26 -1.74 15.79
CA ILE A 16 -0.75 -0.59 16.55
C ILE A 16 0.78 -0.65 16.62
N GLY A 17 1.40 0.51 16.63
CA GLY A 17 2.84 0.70 16.74
C GLY A 17 3.54 0.30 15.46
N ARG A 18 4.74 -0.28 15.59
CA ARG A 18 5.60 -0.65 14.47
C ARG A 18 5.41 -2.12 14.07
N LYS A 19 4.94 -2.38 12.85
CA LYS A 19 4.73 -3.73 12.31
C LYS A 19 5.46 -3.91 10.98
N ARG A 20 6.15 -5.04 10.81
CA ARG A 20 6.68 -5.46 9.50
C ARG A 20 5.60 -6.26 8.78
N LEU A 21 5.21 -5.81 7.59
CA LEU A 21 4.26 -6.50 6.74
C LEU A 21 4.97 -6.98 5.47
N ASP A 22 4.52 -8.13 4.97
CA ASP A 22 4.96 -8.74 3.71
C ASP A 22 3.69 -9.06 2.91
N PHE A 23 3.58 -8.47 1.73
CA PHE A 23 2.43 -8.63 0.85
C PHE A 23 2.85 -9.31 -0.45
N LYS A 24 2.38 -10.54 -0.66
CA LYS A 24 2.51 -11.27 -1.93
C LYS A 24 1.32 -10.93 -2.81
N TRP A 25 1.56 -10.30 -3.97
CA TRP A 25 0.48 -9.76 -4.80
C TRP A 25 0.02 -10.73 -5.91
N GLY A 26 0.91 -11.61 -6.40
CA GLY A 26 0.53 -12.57 -7.46
C GLY A 26 0.17 -11.93 -8.81
N ILE A 27 0.56 -10.68 -9.03
CA ILE A 27 0.38 -9.99 -10.32
C ILE A 27 1.29 -10.58 -11.40
N HIS A 28 0.88 -10.47 -12.67
CA HIS A 28 1.70 -10.76 -13.84
C HIS A 28 1.99 -9.48 -14.65
N PRO A 29 3.25 -9.19 -15.04
CA PRO A 29 4.47 -9.86 -14.57
C PRO A 29 4.66 -9.68 -13.05
N PRO A 30 5.34 -10.63 -12.38
CA PRO A 30 5.56 -10.56 -10.93
C PRO A 30 6.50 -9.41 -10.58
N ILE A 31 6.30 -8.84 -9.38
CA ILE A 31 7.25 -7.90 -8.78
C ILE A 31 8.62 -8.57 -8.67
N THR A 32 9.66 -7.83 -9.06
CA THR A 32 11.05 -8.27 -8.94
C THR A 32 11.78 -7.41 -7.91
N PRO A 33 12.96 -7.84 -7.42
CA PRO A 33 13.78 -6.99 -6.54
C PRO A 33 14.22 -5.64 -7.14
N LEU A 34 14.03 -5.44 -8.45
CA LEU A 34 14.34 -4.19 -9.17
C LEU A 34 13.10 -3.36 -9.49
N SER A 35 11.90 -3.84 -9.16
CA SER A 35 10.66 -3.11 -9.42
C SER A 35 10.59 -1.81 -8.62
N ILE A 36 10.01 -0.77 -9.21
CA ILE A 36 9.78 0.50 -8.51
C ILE A 36 8.45 0.38 -7.78
N VAL A 37 8.47 0.45 -6.44
CA VAL A 37 7.28 0.29 -5.61
C VAL A 37 7.09 1.48 -4.69
N HIS A 38 5.91 2.08 -4.75
CA HIS A 38 5.44 3.08 -3.80
C HIS A 38 4.43 2.44 -2.85
N VAL A 39 4.59 2.72 -1.56
CA VAL A 39 3.65 2.28 -0.54
C VAL A 39 3.23 3.49 0.28
N SER A 40 1.93 3.75 0.35
CA SER A 40 1.34 4.73 1.24
C SER A 40 0.38 4.03 2.21
N ALA A 41 0.13 4.66 3.34
CA ALA A 41 -0.87 4.20 4.30
C ALA A 41 -1.65 5.39 4.87
N ALA A 42 -2.88 5.13 5.27
CA ALA A 42 -3.74 6.10 5.91
C ALA A 42 -4.75 5.37 6.81
N GLU A 43 -5.29 6.11 7.78
CA GLU A 43 -6.49 5.68 8.51
C GLU A 43 -7.68 5.56 7.54
N ALA A 44 -8.58 4.64 7.85
CA ALA A 44 -9.77 4.36 7.06
C ALA A 44 -11.00 4.11 7.95
N THR A 45 -12.15 3.94 7.31
CA THR A 45 -13.36 3.49 7.96
C THR A 45 -14.24 2.68 7.00
N GLU A 46 -14.93 1.68 7.53
CA GLU A 46 -15.97 0.90 6.83
C GLU A 46 -17.31 1.65 6.71
N HIS A 47 -17.44 2.83 7.30
CA HIS A 47 -18.68 3.64 7.27
C HIS A 47 -18.89 4.39 5.95
N GLY A 48 -18.46 3.83 4.83
CA GLY A 48 -18.65 4.40 3.51
C GLY A 48 -18.22 3.45 2.41
N ALA A 49 -18.84 3.60 1.24
CA ALA A 49 -18.43 2.93 0.02
C ALA A 49 -18.23 3.97 -1.09
N GLY A 50 -17.26 3.71 -1.97
CA GLY A 50 -16.91 4.64 -3.04
C GLY A 50 -16.49 3.91 -4.31
N TYR A 51 -16.79 4.52 -5.46
CA TYR A 51 -16.23 4.08 -6.73
C TYR A 51 -14.79 4.57 -6.85
N VAL A 52 -13.87 3.64 -7.04
CA VAL A 52 -12.46 3.94 -7.26
C VAL A 52 -12.20 3.87 -8.75
N ILE A 53 -11.75 4.98 -9.32
CA ILE A 53 -11.26 5.04 -10.70
C ILE A 53 -9.74 4.96 -10.61
N GLY A 54 -9.14 3.96 -11.26
CA GLY A 54 -7.70 3.71 -11.14
C GLY A 54 -7.08 3.13 -12.40
N PRO A 55 -5.74 3.00 -12.44
CA PRO A 55 -5.01 2.46 -13.59
C PRO A 55 -5.35 1.00 -13.89
N ASN A 56 -6.04 0.32 -12.96
CA ASN A 56 -6.48 -1.07 -13.07
C ASN A 56 -8.00 -1.20 -13.35
N GLY A 57 -8.66 -0.10 -13.74
CA GLY A 57 -10.11 -0.03 -13.96
C GLY A 57 -10.88 0.50 -12.76
N ASP A 58 -12.20 0.41 -12.87
CA ASP A 58 -13.11 0.95 -11.88
C ASP A 58 -13.68 -0.16 -10.99
N ALA A 59 -13.70 0.07 -9.68
CA ALA A 59 -14.21 -0.90 -8.71
C ALA A 59 -14.94 -0.20 -7.57
N LEU A 60 -15.97 -0.88 -7.04
CA LEU A 60 -16.57 -0.49 -5.76
C LEU A 60 -15.63 -0.90 -4.62
N GLN A 61 -15.39 0.02 -3.69
CA GLN A 61 -14.62 -0.20 -2.48
C GLN A 61 -15.54 0.04 -1.28
N GLU A 62 -15.54 -0.88 -0.31
CA GLU A 62 -16.43 -0.85 0.88
C GLU A 62 -15.78 -0.16 2.09
N PHE A 63 -14.76 0.65 1.85
CA PHE A 63 -14.11 1.49 2.86
C PHE A 63 -13.73 2.82 2.22
N ILE A 64 -13.52 3.85 3.05
CA ILE A 64 -13.00 5.15 2.60
C ILE A 64 -11.82 5.57 3.47
N PHE A 65 -10.94 6.39 2.92
CA PHE A 65 -9.91 7.06 3.72
C PHE A 65 -10.57 8.05 4.67
N SER A 66 -10.12 8.06 5.92
CA SER A 66 -10.54 9.02 6.94
C SER A 66 -9.32 9.78 7.44
N LEU A 67 -9.52 11.06 7.74
CA LEU A 67 -8.58 11.82 8.55
C LEU A 67 -9.10 11.79 9.98
N GLY A 68 -8.67 10.79 10.75
CA GLY A 68 -8.96 10.67 12.17
C GLY A 68 -7.79 11.18 13.01
N ASP A 69 -7.64 10.62 14.22
CA ASP A 69 -6.63 11.01 15.20
C ASP A 69 -5.34 10.17 15.12
N ALA A 70 -5.28 9.16 14.24
CA ALA A 70 -4.13 8.27 14.14
C ALA A 70 -3.05 8.80 13.16
N ASP A 71 -1.80 8.86 13.62
CA ASP A 71 -0.67 9.04 12.71
C ASP A 71 -0.34 7.69 12.07
N VAL A 72 -0.52 7.60 10.75
CA VAL A 72 -0.27 6.38 9.98
C VAL A 72 0.75 6.67 8.88
N TRP A 73 1.84 5.91 8.85
CA TRP A 73 2.84 6.04 7.80
C TRP A 73 3.61 4.74 7.55
N VAL A 74 4.32 4.72 6.42
CA VAL A 74 5.15 3.59 6.00
C VAL A 74 6.61 4.01 5.94
N SER A 75 7.50 3.09 6.27
CA SER A 75 8.95 3.26 6.12
C SER A 75 9.61 1.96 5.65
N ASN A 76 10.84 2.07 5.15
CA ASN A 76 11.67 0.94 4.75
C ASN A 76 10.93 -0.04 3.83
N VAL A 77 10.48 0.48 2.68
CA VAL A 77 9.81 -0.27 1.62
C VAL A 77 10.85 -1.00 0.79
N SER A 78 10.65 -2.29 0.54
CA SER A 78 11.57 -3.14 -0.20
C SER A 78 10.81 -4.12 -1.08
N PRO A 79 10.94 -4.04 -2.42
CA PRO A 79 10.41 -5.06 -3.31
C PRO A 79 11.22 -6.35 -3.20
N HIS A 80 10.56 -7.48 -3.40
CA HIS A 80 11.22 -8.77 -3.51
C HIS A 80 10.48 -9.63 -4.55
N SER A 81 10.99 -10.83 -4.83
CA SER A 81 10.35 -11.77 -5.76
C SER A 81 8.89 -12.02 -5.38
N GLY A 82 7.95 -11.50 -6.19
CA GLY A 82 6.51 -11.69 -6.07
C GLY A 82 5.77 -10.75 -5.11
N GLY A 83 6.43 -9.77 -4.49
CA GLY A 83 5.75 -8.92 -3.51
C GLY A 83 6.57 -7.74 -2.99
N VAL A 84 6.09 -7.15 -1.91
CA VAL A 84 6.72 -6.03 -1.22
C VAL A 84 6.70 -6.26 0.29
N ALA A 85 7.80 -5.95 0.95
CA ALA A 85 7.87 -5.86 2.40
C ALA A 85 8.05 -4.40 2.83
N PHE A 86 7.41 -4.02 3.92
CA PHE A 86 7.49 -2.65 4.45
C PHE A 86 7.24 -2.62 5.97
N ILE A 87 7.59 -1.50 6.60
CA ILE A 87 7.29 -1.23 8.00
C ILE A 87 6.12 -0.25 8.08
N LEU A 88 4.99 -0.72 8.57
CA LEU A 88 3.83 0.10 8.91
C LEU A 88 3.98 0.64 10.34
N HIS A 89 3.71 1.93 10.51
CA HIS A 89 3.61 2.58 11.81
C HIS A 89 2.20 3.13 12.00
N VAL A 90 1.62 2.85 13.15
CA VAL A 90 0.30 3.34 13.55
C VAL A 90 0.41 3.87 14.98
N ALA A 91 0.41 5.19 15.13
CA ALA A 91 0.36 5.83 16.44
C ALA A 91 -1.09 6.27 16.73
N ALA A 92 -1.76 5.51 17.59
CA ALA A 92 -3.13 5.75 18.01
C ALA A 92 -3.32 5.25 19.45
N ALA A 93 -4.32 5.76 20.15
CA ALA A 93 -4.66 5.32 21.51
C ALA A 93 -5.30 3.91 21.55
N GLY A 94 -5.79 3.41 20.42
CA GLY A 94 -6.40 2.09 20.26
C GLY A 94 -6.37 1.60 18.83
N PRO A 95 -6.89 0.39 18.54
CA PRO A 95 -6.90 -0.15 17.19
C PRO A 95 -7.76 0.68 16.25
N VAL A 96 -7.25 0.95 15.05
CA VAL A 96 -7.93 1.70 13.98
C VAL A 96 -7.88 0.92 12.68
N ASP A 97 -8.82 1.20 11.78
CA ASP A 97 -8.80 0.63 10.43
C ASP A 97 -7.71 1.34 9.61
N VAL A 98 -6.91 0.58 8.87
CA VAL A 98 -5.79 1.11 8.08
C VAL A 98 -5.86 0.58 6.67
N VAL A 99 -5.67 1.47 5.70
CA VAL A 99 -5.50 1.08 4.30
C VAL A 99 -4.06 1.31 3.89
N VAL A 100 -3.46 0.30 3.28
CA VAL A 100 -2.17 0.41 2.59
C VAL A 100 -2.42 0.40 1.09
N THR A 101 -1.93 1.43 0.39
CA THR A 101 -1.92 1.44 -1.08
C THR A 101 -0.53 1.03 -1.56
N ILE A 102 -0.46 0.04 -2.44
CA ILE A 102 0.77 -0.42 -3.09
C ILE A 102 0.65 -0.11 -4.57
N THR A 103 1.60 0.65 -5.09
CA THR A 103 1.70 1.00 -6.51
C THR A 103 3.04 0.52 -7.06
N VAL A 104 3.00 -0.21 -8.17
CA VAL A 104 4.19 -0.70 -8.90
C VAL A 104 4.31 0.09 -10.20
N GLU A 105 5.44 0.77 -10.38
CA GLU A 105 5.77 1.60 -11.54
C GLU A 105 6.94 1.01 -12.31
N ASP A 106 6.74 -0.16 -12.92
CA ASP A 106 7.79 -0.78 -13.73
C ASP A 106 7.86 -0.10 -15.10
N GLY A 107 8.74 0.91 -15.20
CA GLY A 107 9.29 1.47 -16.42
C GLY A 107 10.70 0.93 -16.69
N MET A 108 11.15 0.98 -17.96
CA MET A 108 12.53 0.61 -18.30
C MET A 108 13.50 1.62 -17.66
N PRO A 109 14.51 1.19 -16.89
CA PRO A 109 15.54 2.11 -16.41
C PRO A 109 16.26 2.75 -17.59
N GLN A 110 16.34 4.09 -17.62
CA GLN A 110 17.18 4.81 -18.57
C GLN A 110 18.56 5.03 -17.92
N GLN A 111 19.60 4.45 -18.51
CA GLN A 111 20.98 4.70 -18.09
C GLN A 111 21.58 5.80 -18.96
N PHE A 112 21.74 7.00 -18.41
CA PHE A 112 22.56 8.04 -19.02
C PHE A 112 24.00 7.87 -18.52
N ARG A 113 24.95 7.70 -19.44
CA ARG A 113 26.38 7.84 -19.14
C ARG A 113 26.81 9.20 -19.68
N ALA A 114 27.22 10.11 -18.81
CA ALA A 114 27.92 11.31 -19.25
C ALA A 114 29.26 10.88 -19.88
N THR A 115 29.49 11.28 -21.13
CA THR A 115 30.80 11.19 -21.80
C THR A 115 31.71 12.31 -21.36
#